data_AF-A0A6H1A5V5-F1
#
_entry.id   AF-A0A6H1A5V5-F1
#
_cell.length_a   1.000
_cell.length_b   1.000
_cell.length_c   1.000
_cell.angle_alpha   90.00
_cell.angle_beta   90.00
_cell.angle_gamma   90.00
#
_symmetry.space_group_name_H-M   'P 1'
#
loop_
_entity.id
_entity.type
_entity.pdbx_description
1 polymer ?
#
loop_
_entity_poly.entity_id
_entity_poly.type
_entity_poly.pdbx_seq_one_letter_code
_entity_poly.pdbx_strand_id
1 'polypeptide(L)'
;MATRWLMADALDLVHRLPRCWAVVGALACEAWVARKVARLTRDLSEGEAAGVDAAVAVALAGEQPSVVLEVAEAKVIEANPGLHERKVKEARERRFVSVGRMDAAGLRHVIARVEHGDAVWVDALLDRVADILAVEDEAARLPLRSKDARRSVAFGWLARPAELLALLLEHAEDPDPGPTEHDAEDEARADESDHDAASADGGEVDDVGGDDGVGGGEDKNSDAASVDGSGAGNGDESDDSGDDR
;
A
#
# COMPACT_ATOMS: atom_id res chain seq x y z
N MET A 1 -5.04 8.58 -17.03
CA MET A 1 -4.55 7.29 -16.52
C MET A 1 -5.63 6.20 -16.51
N ALA A 2 -6.90 6.51 -16.15
CA ALA A 2 -8.01 5.54 -16.12
C ALA A 2 -8.23 4.69 -17.39
N THR A 3 -8.06 5.24 -18.60
CA THR A 3 -8.31 4.51 -19.85
C THR A 3 -7.37 3.32 -20.05
N ARG A 4 -6.11 3.40 -19.59
CA ARG A 4 -5.14 2.31 -19.74
C ARG A 4 -5.53 1.09 -18.92
N TRP A 5 -6.01 1.32 -17.70
CA TRP A 5 -6.46 0.25 -16.80
C TRP A 5 -7.69 -0.47 -17.34
N LEU A 6 -8.64 0.27 -17.91
CA LEU A 6 -9.82 -0.34 -18.54
C LEU A 6 -9.47 -1.25 -19.72
N MET A 7 -8.47 -0.84 -20.54
CA MET A 7 -8.00 -1.67 -21.66
C MET A 7 -7.28 -2.93 -21.17
N ALA A 8 -6.49 -2.82 -20.10
CA ALA A 8 -5.84 -3.98 -19.49
C ALA A 8 -6.88 -4.97 -18.94
N ASP A 9 -7.89 -4.48 -18.23
CA ASP A 9 -8.97 -5.32 -17.69
C ASP A 9 -9.75 -6.03 -18.81
N ALA A 10 -10.02 -5.34 -19.93
CA ALA A 10 -10.67 -5.93 -21.09
C ALA A 10 -9.81 -7.01 -21.78
N LEU A 11 -8.50 -6.76 -21.91
CA LEU A 11 -7.56 -7.72 -22.49
C LEU A 11 -7.45 -8.98 -21.62
N ASP A 12 -7.37 -8.81 -20.30
CA ASP A 12 -7.37 -9.92 -19.33
C ASP A 12 -8.65 -10.75 -19.43
N LEU A 13 -9.81 -10.10 -19.56
CA LEU A 13 -11.08 -10.80 -19.77
C LEU A 13 -11.09 -11.63 -21.07
N VAL A 14 -10.66 -11.04 -22.19
CA VAL A 14 -10.73 -11.71 -23.50
C VAL A 14 -9.75 -12.89 -23.58
N HIS A 15 -8.55 -12.73 -23.03
CA HIS A 15 -7.47 -13.70 -23.25
C HIS A 15 -7.20 -14.64 -22.07
N ARG A 16 -7.45 -14.21 -20.83
CA ARG A 16 -7.17 -15.02 -19.64
C ARG A 16 -8.44 -15.60 -19.01
N LEU A 17 -9.58 -14.91 -19.14
CA LEU A 17 -10.86 -15.31 -18.54
C LEU A 17 -11.98 -15.50 -19.60
N PRO A 18 -11.78 -16.36 -20.61
CA PRO A 18 -12.70 -16.47 -21.75
C PRO A 18 -14.11 -16.93 -21.36
N ARG A 19 -14.29 -17.69 -20.26
CA ARG A 19 -15.62 -18.13 -19.81
C ARG A 19 -16.37 -16.98 -19.15
N CYS A 20 -15.72 -16.20 -18.29
CA CYS A 20 -16.31 -14.98 -17.74
C CYS A 20 -16.67 -13.99 -18.84
N TRP A 21 -15.80 -13.82 -19.86
CA TRP A 21 -16.08 -12.99 -21.03
C TRP A 21 -17.34 -13.43 -21.78
N ALA A 22 -17.56 -14.74 -21.94
CA ALA A 22 -18.77 -15.26 -22.56
C ALA A 22 -20.05 -14.89 -21.79
N VAL A 23 -20.01 -14.90 -20.45
CA VAL A 23 -21.15 -14.50 -19.59
C VAL A 23 -21.45 -13.01 -19.74
N VAL A 24 -20.42 -12.16 -19.76
CA VAL A 24 -20.58 -10.72 -20.01
C VAL A 24 -21.12 -10.44 -21.41
N GLY A 25 -20.62 -11.15 -22.42
CA GLY A 25 -21.10 -11.05 -23.81
C GLY A 25 -22.56 -11.48 -23.98
N ALA A 26 -23.05 -12.37 -23.12
CA ALA A 26 -24.45 -12.76 -23.04
C ALA A 26 -25.33 -11.77 -22.25
N LEU A 27 -24.76 -10.67 -21.73
CA LEU A 27 -25.42 -9.69 -20.87
C LEU A 27 -26.01 -10.29 -19.59
N ALA A 28 -25.47 -11.44 -19.14
CA ALA A 28 -25.89 -12.11 -17.92
C ALA A 28 -25.17 -11.58 -16.67
N CYS A 29 -24.20 -10.67 -16.84
CA CYS A 29 -23.50 -10.01 -15.75
C CYS A 29 -23.12 -8.56 -16.12
N GLU A 30 -23.03 -7.70 -15.11
CA GLU A 30 -22.51 -6.36 -15.22
C GLU A 30 -21.00 -6.34 -15.50
N ALA A 31 -20.59 -5.57 -16.51
CA ALA A 31 -19.21 -5.54 -16.97
C ALA A 31 -18.20 -5.09 -15.88
N TRP A 32 -18.62 -4.34 -14.86
CA TRP A 32 -17.72 -3.89 -13.80
C TRP A 32 -17.29 -5.04 -12.86
N VAL A 33 -18.17 -6.02 -12.62
CA VAL A 33 -17.88 -7.20 -11.79
C VAL A 33 -16.80 -8.04 -12.47
N ALA A 34 -17.00 -8.35 -13.76
CA ALA A 34 -16.03 -9.08 -14.54
C ALA A 34 -14.67 -8.38 -14.61
N ARG A 35 -14.64 -7.04 -14.75
CA ARG A 35 -13.38 -6.28 -14.68
C ARG A 35 -12.70 -6.38 -13.31
N LYS A 36 -13.47 -6.38 -12.21
CA LYS A 36 -12.90 -6.57 -10.86
C LYS A 36 -12.28 -7.97 -10.74
N VAL A 37 -12.95 -9.01 -11.23
CA VAL A 37 -12.39 -10.38 -11.31
C VAL A 37 -11.10 -10.42 -12.13
N ALA A 38 -11.06 -9.75 -13.29
CA ALA A 38 -9.85 -9.66 -14.10
C ALA A 38 -8.67 -9.06 -13.32
N ARG A 39 -8.91 -8.00 -12.55
CA ARG A 39 -7.87 -7.42 -11.67
C ARG A 39 -7.41 -8.37 -10.57
N LEU A 40 -8.32 -9.11 -9.93
CA LEU A 40 -7.98 -10.07 -8.87
C LEU A 40 -7.07 -11.20 -9.37
N THR A 41 -7.26 -11.63 -10.62
CA THR A 41 -6.50 -12.74 -11.24
C THR A 41 -5.18 -12.31 -11.89
N ARG A 42 -4.81 -11.03 -11.84
CA ARG A 42 -3.69 -10.47 -12.64
C ARG A 42 -2.32 -11.03 -12.24
N ASP A 43 -2.13 -11.39 -10.97
CA ASP A 43 -0.87 -11.95 -10.47
C ASP A 43 -0.81 -13.48 -10.55
N LEU A 44 -1.88 -14.14 -11.03
CA LEU A 44 -1.90 -15.58 -11.23
C LEU A 44 -1.19 -15.96 -12.54
N SER A 45 -0.69 -17.18 -12.64
CA SER A 45 -0.30 -17.80 -13.91
C SER A 45 -1.51 -18.11 -14.79
N GLU A 46 -1.29 -18.39 -16.08
CA GLU A 46 -2.37 -18.71 -17.03
C GLU A 46 -3.20 -19.93 -16.61
N GLY A 47 -2.55 -20.99 -16.10
CA GLY A 47 -3.25 -22.21 -15.65
C GLY A 47 -4.10 -21.98 -14.40
N GLU A 48 -3.58 -21.22 -13.43
CA GLU A 48 -4.31 -20.83 -12.22
C GLU A 48 -5.52 -19.96 -12.57
N ALA A 49 -5.33 -18.96 -13.44
CA ALA A 49 -6.41 -18.10 -13.91
C ALA A 49 -7.50 -18.87 -14.66
N ALA A 50 -7.16 -19.89 -15.45
CA ALA A 50 -8.14 -20.74 -16.12
C ALA A 50 -9.00 -21.55 -15.13
N GLY A 51 -8.42 -21.98 -13.99
CA GLY A 51 -9.16 -22.61 -12.89
C GLY A 51 -10.14 -21.64 -12.23
N VAL A 52 -9.71 -20.41 -11.96
CA VAL A 52 -10.57 -19.34 -11.43
C VAL A 52 -11.67 -18.97 -12.42
N ASP A 53 -11.35 -18.78 -13.71
CA ASP A 53 -12.31 -18.47 -14.77
C ASP A 53 -13.45 -19.50 -14.83
N ALA A 54 -13.10 -20.78 -14.75
CA ALA A 54 -14.07 -21.87 -14.75
C ALA A 54 -15.05 -21.81 -13.57
N ALA A 55 -14.55 -21.50 -12.37
CA ALA A 55 -15.36 -21.44 -11.16
C ALA A 55 -16.20 -20.15 -11.09
N VAL A 56 -15.59 -19.01 -11.38
CA VAL A 56 -16.25 -17.69 -11.27
C VAL A 56 -17.30 -17.50 -12.37
N ALA A 57 -17.10 -18.05 -13.57
CA ALA A 57 -18.11 -18.01 -14.63
C ALA A 57 -19.44 -18.68 -14.24
N VAL A 58 -19.41 -19.68 -13.36
CA VAL A 58 -20.64 -20.32 -12.84
C VAL A 58 -21.37 -19.36 -11.91
N ALA A 59 -20.67 -18.69 -10.99
CA ALA A 59 -21.26 -17.71 -10.09
C ALA A 59 -21.80 -16.48 -10.86
N LEU A 60 -21.04 -15.97 -11.83
CA LEU A 60 -21.43 -14.82 -12.67
C LEU A 60 -22.77 -15.01 -13.40
N ALA A 61 -23.19 -16.25 -13.66
CA ALA A 61 -24.40 -16.54 -14.43
C ALA A 61 -25.71 -16.44 -13.61
N GLY A 62 -25.65 -16.32 -12.29
CA GLY A 62 -26.85 -16.34 -11.46
C GLY A 62 -26.75 -15.74 -10.06
N GLU A 63 -25.54 -15.41 -9.58
CA GLU A 63 -25.33 -14.85 -8.25
C GLU A 63 -25.24 -13.32 -8.27
N GLN A 64 -25.41 -12.73 -7.08
CA GLN A 64 -25.27 -11.30 -6.89
C GLN A 64 -23.79 -10.86 -6.94
N PRO A 65 -23.49 -9.62 -7.35
CA PRO A 65 -22.13 -9.13 -7.46
C PRO A 65 -21.23 -9.38 -6.24
N SER A 66 -21.71 -9.17 -5.01
CA SER A 66 -20.92 -9.42 -3.79
C SER A 66 -20.47 -10.88 -3.69
N VAL A 67 -21.41 -11.81 -3.85
CA VAL A 67 -21.16 -13.26 -3.78
C VAL A 67 -20.16 -13.69 -4.87
N VAL A 68 -20.27 -13.12 -6.07
CA VAL A 68 -19.33 -13.39 -7.16
C VAL A 68 -17.91 -12.95 -6.78
N LEU A 69 -17.75 -11.77 -6.17
CA LEU A 69 -16.45 -11.26 -5.77
C LEU A 69 -15.86 -12.08 -4.63
N GLU A 70 -16.65 -12.46 -3.63
CA GLU A 70 -16.23 -13.38 -2.55
C GLU A 70 -15.76 -14.72 -3.11
N VAL A 71 -16.52 -15.31 -4.05
CA VAL A 71 -16.14 -16.56 -4.72
C VAL A 71 -14.85 -16.38 -5.53
N ALA A 72 -14.70 -15.24 -6.24
CA ALA A 72 -13.50 -14.96 -7.01
C ALA A 72 -12.27 -14.84 -6.11
N GLU A 73 -12.37 -14.12 -5.00
CA GLU A 73 -11.28 -13.98 -4.02
C GLU A 73 -10.90 -15.33 -3.41
N ALA A 74 -11.89 -16.10 -2.95
CA ALA A 74 -11.66 -17.45 -2.42
C ALA A 74 -10.96 -18.35 -3.45
N LYS A 75 -11.39 -18.30 -4.72
CA LYS A 75 -10.80 -19.11 -5.80
C LYS A 75 -9.39 -18.65 -6.18
N VAL A 76 -9.11 -17.35 -6.11
CA VAL A 76 -7.75 -16.81 -6.30
C VAL A 76 -6.82 -17.30 -5.20
N ILE A 77 -7.27 -17.31 -3.94
CA ILE A 77 -6.52 -17.84 -2.80
C ILE A 77 -6.28 -19.34 -2.96
N GLU A 78 -7.31 -20.12 -3.30
CA GLU A 78 -7.20 -21.57 -3.54
C GLU A 78 -6.24 -21.89 -4.69
N ALA A 79 -6.26 -21.09 -5.76
CA ALA A 79 -5.40 -21.29 -6.92
C ALA A 79 -3.92 -21.03 -6.60
N ASN A 80 -3.60 -20.06 -5.73
CA ASN A 80 -2.22 -19.79 -5.32
C ASN A 80 -2.10 -19.34 -3.85
N PRO A 81 -2.12 -20.30 -2.91
CA PRO A 81 -1.98 -19.99 -1.48
C PRO A 81 -0.64 -19.33 -1.14
N GLY A 82 0.45 -19.75 -1.79
CA GLY A 82 1.80 -19.22 -1.51
C GLY A 82 1.98 -17.75 -1.93
N LEU A 83 1.36 -17.32 -3.02
CA LEU A 83 1.34 -15.91 -3.42
C LEU A 83 0.52 -15.08 -2.43
N HIS A 84 -0.61 -15.61 -1.95
CA HIS A 84 -1.40 -14.97 -0.91
C HIS A 84 -0.59 -14.84 0.39
N GLU A 85 0.02 -15.91 0.90
CA GLU A 85 0.88 -15.88 2.09
C GLU A 85 2.01 -14.85 1.97
N ARG A 86 2.67 -14.79 0.81
CA ARG A 86 3.73 -13.79 0.56
C ARG A 86 3.19 -12.37 0.60
N LYS A 87 2.03 -12.11 -0.03
CA LYS A 87 1.37 -10.79 0.02
C LYS A 87 0.92 -10.42 1.42
N VAL A 88 0.37 -11.37 2.18
CA VAL A 88 -0.02 -11.15 3.58
C VAL A 88 1.21 -10.85 4.43
N LYS A 89 2.29 -11.61 4.25
CA LYS A 89 3.56 -11.38 4.94
C LYS A 89 4.16 -10.02 4.60
N GLU A 90 4.24 -9.69 3.31
CA GLU A 90 4.72 -8.38 2.85
C GLU A 90 3.83 -7.26 3.39
N ALA A 91 2.51 -7.41 3.31
CA ALA A 91 1.57 -6.44 3.87
C ALA A 91 1.75 -6.28 5.39
N ARG A 92 2.03 -7.36 6.14
CA ARG A 92 2.34 -7.31 7.58
C ARG A 92 3.67 -6.60 7.85
N GLU A 93 4.67 -6.81 7.00
CA GLU A 93 6.02 -6.23 7.14
C GLU A 93 6.12 -4.79 6.64
N ARG A 94 5.15 -4.34 5.82
CA ARG A 94 5.14 -2.99 5.24
C ARG A 94 4.92 -1.93 6.31
N ARG A 95 6.03 -1.34 6.76
CA ARG A 95 6.07 -0.08 7.50
C ARG A 95 6.28 1.07 6.53
N PHE A 96 5.48 2.12 6.65
CA PHE A 96 5.61 3.28 5.77
C PHE A 96 5.01 4.52 6.41
N VAL A 97 5.46 5.67 5.93
CA VAL A 97 4.79 6.96 6.15
C VAL A 97 4.62 7.60 4.78
N SER A 98 3.40 7.95 4.41
CA SER A 98 3.07 8.56 3.13
C SER A 98 2.26 9.84 3.33
N VAL A 99 2.40 10.77 2.38
CA VAL A 99 1.64 12.02 2.34
C VAL A 99 0.77 12.00 1.09
N GLY A 100 -0.54 12.10 1.30
CA GLY A 100 -1.53 12.11 0.25
C GLY A 100 -1.52 13.39 -0.59
N ARG A 101 -2.36 13.37 -1.62
CA ARG A 101 -2.64 14.55 -2.43
C ARG A 101 -3.36 15.62 -1.61
N MET A 102 -3.20 16.87 -2.04
CA MET A 102 -3.91 18.00 -1.46
C MET A 102 -5.39 17.94 -1.85
N ASP A 103 -6.27 18.13 -0.88
CA ASP A 103 -7.71 18.25 -1.11
C ASP A 103 -8.11 19.66 -1.55
N ALA A 104 -9.41 19.86 -1.80
CA ALA A 104 -9.94 21.17 -2.20
C ALA A 104 -9.85 22.24 -1.10
N ALA A 105 -9.74 21.84 0.17
CA ALA A 105 -9.58 22.71 1.32
C ALA A 105 -8.10 23.08 1.59
N GLY A 106 -7.16 22.52 0.80
CA GLY A 106 -5.72 22.75 0.97
C GLY A 106 -5.06 21.84 2.02
N LEU A 107 -5.80 20.86 2.56
CA LEU A 107 -5.31 19.90 3.53
C LEU A 107 -4.74 18.66 2.84
N ARG A 108 -3.89 17.91 3.55
CA ARG A 108 -3.31 16.65 3.08
C ARG A 108 -3.42 15.61 4.18
N HIS A 109 -3.69 14.37 3.79
CA HIS A 109 -3.59 13.23 4.71
C HIS A 109 -2.13 12.82 4.88
N VAL A 110 -1.74 12.52 6.10
CA VAL A 110 -0.50 11.79 6.42
C VAL A 110 -0.93 10.44 6.96
N ILE A 111 -0.47 9.36 6.33
CA ILE A 111 -0.82 7.99 6.71
C ILE A 111 0.47 7.30 7.12
N ALA A 112 0.48 6.74 8.32
CA ALA A 112 1.62 6.05 8.89
C ALA A 112 1.22 4.65 9.33
N ARG A 113 2.05 3.67 8.97
CA ARG A 113 2.01 2.32 9.51
C ARG A 113 3.31 2.07 10.24
N VAL A 114 3.25 2.12 11.56
CA VAL A 114 4.39 2.08 12.49
C VAL A 114 4.23 0.94 13.49
N GLU A 115 5.21 0.78 14.38
CA GLU A 115 5.12 -0.17 15.48
C GLU A 115 4.01 0.25 16.46
N HIS A 116 3.33 -0.71 17.08
CA HIS A 116 2.22 -0.44 18.02
C HIS A 116 2.67 0.52 19.14
N GLY A 117 3.81 0.25 19.78
CA GLY A 117 4.34 1.12 20.83
C GLY A 117 4.59 2.55 20.34
N ASP A 118 5.12 2.72 19.13
CA ASP A 118 5.31 4.05 18.55
C ASP A 118 3.98 4.76 18.30
N ALA A 119 2.96 4.04 17.81
CA ALA A 119 1.63 4.61 17.54
C ALA A 119 0.98 5.12 18.83
N VAL A 120 1.01 4.30 19.89
CA VAL A 120 0.48 4.63 21.22
C VAL A 120 1.17 5.88 21.79
N TRP A 121 2.50 5.94 21.72
CA TRP A 121 3.26 7.10 22.20
C TRP A 121 3.01 8.37 21.37
N VAL A 122 2.90 8.24 20.05
CA VAL A 122 2.55 9.38 19.19
C VAL A 122 1.14 9.88 19.50
N ASP A 123 0.17 8.99 19.69
CA ASP A 123 -1.20 9.38 20.03
C ASP A 123 -1.25 10.13 21.36
N ALA A 124 -0.63 9.57 22.40
CA ALA A 124 -0.54 10.19 23.72
C ALA A 124 0.13 11.57 23.67
N LEU A 125 1.22 11.70 22.89
CA LEU A 125 1.90 12.99 22.71
C LEU A 125 1.00 14.01 22.01
N LEU A 126 0.26 13.61 20.98
CA LEU A 126 -0.68 14.50 20.28
C LEU A 126 -1.81 14.96 21.21
N ASP A 127 -2.31 14.07 22.06
CA ASP A 127 -3.32 14.40 23.07
C ASP A 127 -2.78 15.37 24.12
N ARG A 128 -1.59 15.11 24.67
CA ARG A 128 -0.94 16.01 25.63
C ARG A 128 -0.75 17.41 25.05
N VAL A 129 -0.23 17.52 23.82
CA VAL A 129 -0.05 18.82 23.16
C VAL A 129 -1.40 19.47 22.86
N ALA A 130 -2.41 18.72 22.45
CA ALA A 130 -3.75 19.26 22.22
C ALA A 130 -4.37 19.84 23.49
N ASP A 131 -4.12 19.23 24.65
CA ASP A 131 -4.60 19.72 25.95
C ASP A 131 -3.85 20.97 26.41
N ILE A 132 -2.52 21.02 26.25
CA ILE A 132 -1.72 22.25 26.47
C ILE A 132 -2.27 23.39 25.61
N LEU A 133 -2.49 23.14 24.32
CA LEU A 133 -3.05 24.14 23.40
C LEU A 133 -4.46 24.60 23.81
N ALA A 134 -5.26 23.76 24.50
CA ALA A 134 -6.56 24.17 25.02
C ALA A 134 -6.41 25.26 26.08
N VAL A 135 -5.50 25.04 27.02
CA VAL A 135 -5.23 25.96 28.14
C VAL A 135 -4.70 27.28 27.60
N GLU A 136 -3.77 27.23 26.64
CA GLU A 136 -3.24 28.42 25.97
C GLU A 136 -4.34 29.19 25.19
N ASP A 137 -5.18 28.48 24.43
CA ASP A 137 -6.28 29.10 23.68
C ASP A 137 -7.26 29.81 24.62
N GLU A 138 -7.59 29.18 25.75
CA GLU A 138 -8.46 29.75 26.78
C GLU A 138 -7.84 31.01 27.40
N ALA A 139 -6.56 30.93 27.78
CA ALA A 139 -5.82 32.07 28.33
C ALA A 139 -5.72 33.24 27.34
N ALA A 140 -5.51 32.94 26.06
CA ALA A 140 -5.46 33.91 24.96
C ALA A 140 -6.85 34.38 24.48
N ARG A 141 -7.94 33.81 25.00
CA ARG A 141 -9.33 34.07 24.58
C ARG A 141 -9.56 33.84 23.08
N LEU A 142 -8.92 32.82 22.53
CA LEU A 142 -9.13 32.40 21.15
C LEU A 142 -10.48 31.66 21.01
N PRO A 143 -11.04 31.59 19.79
CA PRO A 143 -12.26 30.81 19.56
C PRO A 143 -12.07 29.34 19.93
N LEU A 144 -13.05 28.78 20.64
CA LEU A 144 -13.09 27.35 20.97
C LEU A 144 -13.06 26.52 19.69
N ARG A 145 -12.07 25.61 19.60
CA ARG A 145 -11.95 24.59 18.55
C ARG A 145 -12.12 23.20 19.14
N SER A 146 -12.59 22.26 18.30
CA SER A 146 -12.76 20.86 18.69
C SER A 146 -11.43 20.22 19.11
N LYS A 147 -11.51 19.12 19.86
CA LYS A 147 -10.32 18.32 20.23
C LYS A 147 -9.58 17.85 18.97
N ASP A 148 -10.29 17.39 17.95
CA ASP A 148 -9.70 16.94 16.69
C ASP A 148 -8.95 18.06 15.95
N ALA A 149 -9.50 19.28 15.94
CA ALA A 149 -8.82 20.43 15.35
C ALA A 149 -7.55 20.80 16.14
N ARG A 150 -7.56 20.66 17.47
CA ARG A 150 -6.35 20.82 18.30
C ARG A 150 -5.33 19.72 18.03
N ARG A 151 -5.74 18.46 17.95
CA ARG A 151 -4.88 17.31 17.60
C ARG A 151 -4.25 17.47 16.21
N SER A 152 -5.00 17.96 15.22
CA SER A 152 -4.46 18.27 13.90
C SER A 152 -3.37 19.35 13.95
N VAL A 153 -3.56 20.41 14.75
CA VAL A 153 -2.51 21.42 14.96
C VAL A 153 -1.34 20.84 15.74
N ALA A 154 -1.58 20.05 16.78
CA ALA A 154 -0.56 19.33 17.56
C ALA A 154 0.33 18.46 16.67
N PHE A 155 -0.24 17.78 15.67
CA PHE A 155 0.54 17.02 14.68
C PHE A 155 1.55 17.89 13.93
N GLY A 156 1.19 19.16 13.64
CA GLY A 156 2.12 20.13 13.05
C GLY A 156 3.26 20.57 13.96
N TRP A 157 3.15 20.40 15.29
CA TRP A 157 4.26 20.67 16.22
C TRP A 157 5.35 19.60 16.14
N LEU A 158 5.03 18.37 15.74
CA LEU A 158 6.02 17.31 15.52
C LEU A 158 7.06 17.70 14.45
N ALA A 159 6.67 18.55 13.50
CA ALA A 159 7.58 19.09 12.48
C ALA A 159 8.59 20.13 13.03
N ARG A 160 8.42 20.57 14.29
CA ARG A 160 9.24 21.61 14.95
C ARG A 160 9.76 21.11 16.31
N PRO A 161 10.70 20.15 16.34
CA PRO A 161 11.07 19.43 17.57
C PRO A 161 11.60 20.32 18.70
N ALA A 162 12.33 21.40 18.37
CA ALA A 162 12.87 22.31 19.37
C ALA A 162 11.78 23.14 20.06
N GLU A 163 10.78 23.61 19.29
CA GLU A 163 9.63 24.35 19.81
C GLU A 163 8.73 23.45 20.63
N LEU A 164 8.48 22.23 20.14
CA LEU A 164 7.72 21.23 20.87
C LEU A 164 8.38 20.86 22.20
N LEU A 165 9.69 20.63 22.21
CA LEU A 165 10.41 20.34 23.45
C LEU A 165 10.31 21.50 24.44
N ALA A 166 10.46 22.74 23.98
CA ALA A 166 10.31 23.92 24.83
C ALA A 166 8.90 24.00 25.46
N LEU A 167 7.85 23.78 24.65
CA LEU A 167 6.47 23.75 25.10
C LEU A 167 6.23 22.68 26.18
N LEU A 168 6.76 21.47 25.97
CA LEU A 168 6.64 20.36 26.93
C LEU A 168 7.39 20.63 28.24
N LEU A 169 8.53 21.31 28.17
CA LEU A 169 9.30 21.69 29.36
C LEU A 169 8.59 22.78 30.17
N GLU A 170 7.92 23.72 29.51
CA GLU A 170 7.11 24.75 30.17
C GLU A 170 5.93 24.14 30.94
N HIS A 171 5.34 23.07 30.39
CA HIS A 171 4.20 22.34 30.96
C HIS A 171 4.63 20.98 31.56
N ALA A 172 5.85 20.90 32.10
CA ALA A 172 6.39 19.67 32.66
C ALA A 172 5.75 19.30 34.02
N GLU A 173 5.23 20.30 34.75
CA GLU A 173 4.57 20.10 36.05
C GLU A 173 3.09 19.74 35.93
N ASP A 174 2.51 19.92 34.74
CA ASP A 174 1.12 19.55 34.48
C ASP A 174 0.98 18.02 34.42
N PRO A 175 -0.17 17.48 34.89
CA PRO A 175 -0.41 16.05 34.84
C PRO A 175 -0.40 15.55 33.38
N ASP A 176 0.58 14.71 33.07
CA ASP A 176 0.62 13.96 31.82
C ASP A 176 -0.18 12.67 32.00
N PRO A 177 -1.37 12.54 31.38
CA PRO A 177 -2.16 11.32 31.49
C PRO A 177 -1.44 10.10 30.89
N GLY A 178 -0.40 10.31 30.06
CA GLY A 178 0.30 9.25 29.36
C GLY A 178 -0.61 8.53 28.36
N PRO A 179 -0.13 7.43 27.76
CA PRO A 179 -0.96 6.60 26.90
C PRO A 179 -2.14 6.01 27.70
N THR A 180 -3.36 6.18 27.16
CA THR A 180 -4.58 5.66 27.78
C THR A 180 -4.67 4.14 27.68
N GLU A 181 -5.22 3.48 28.72
CA GLU A 181 -5.40 2.01 28.76
C GLU A 181 -6.28 1.44 27.64
N HIS A 182 -6.98 2.29 26.86
CA HIS A 182 -7.82 1.86 25.75
C HIS A 182 -7.05 1.18 24.62
N ASP A 183 -5.73 1.37 24.54
CA ASP A 183 -4.85 0.69 23.59
C ASP A 183 -4.51 -0.76 23.99
N ALA A 184 -4.70 -1.12 25.27
CA ALA A 184 -4.47 -2.47 25.78
C ALA A 184 -5.62 -3.44 25.47
N GLU A 185 -6.83 -2.92 25.21
CA GLU A 185 -8.00 -3.73 24.85
C GLU A 185 -7.96 -4.18 23.37
N ASP A 186 -7.31 -3.41 22.50
CA ASP A 186 -7.08 -3.77 21.10
C ASP A 186 -6.07 -4.92 20.96
N GLU A 187 -5.12 -5.07 21.90
CA GLU A 187 -4.24 -6.26 21.98
C GLU A 187 -5.06 -7.54 22.25
N ALA A 188 -6.03 -7.48 23.17
CA ALA A 188 -6.87 -8.63 23.51
C ALA A 188 -7.79 -9.04 22.36
N ARG A 189 -8.32 -8.07 21.58
CA ARG A 189 -9.16 -8.35 20.41
C ARG A 189 -8.36 -8.83 19.20
N ALA A 190 -7.14 -8.33 19.01
CA ALA A 190 -6.27 -8.78 17.93
C ALA A 190 -5.85 -10.25 18.12
N ASP A 191 -5.50 -10.63 19.36
CA ASP A 191 -5.09 -12.01 19.70
C ASP A 191 -6.28 -13.00 19.67
N GLU A 192 -7.49 -12.55 20.02
CA GLU A 192 -8.73 -13.35 19.83
C GLU A 192 -9.12 -13.48 18.35
N SER A 193 -8.88 -12.45 17.53
CA SER A 193 -9.18 -12.48 16.09
C SER A 193 -8.22 -13.37 15.28
N ASP A 194 -6.98 -13.56 15.76
CA ASP A 194 -6.01 -14.49 15.14
C ASP A 194 -6.36 -15.98 15.38
N HIS A 195 -7.34 -16.29 16.25
CA HIS A 195 -7.88 -17.65 16.42
C HIS A 195 -9.23 -17.90 15.72
N ASP A 196 -10.00 -16.87 15.38
CA ASP A 196 -11.29 -17.02 14.68
C ASP A 196 -11.33 -16.47 13.24
N ALA A 197 -10.28 -15.79 12.74
CA ALA A 197 -10.23 -15.27 11.36
C ALA A 197 -10.02 -16.34 10.26
N ALA A 198 -10.23 -17.62 10.56
CA ALA A 198 -10.35 -18.67 9.54
C ALA A 198 -11.75 -18.70 8.88
N SER A 199 -12.73 -17.90 9.33
CA SER A 199 -14.06 -17.84 8.70
C SER A 199 -14.82 -16.58 9.10
N ALA A 200 -14.52 -15.44 8.47
CA ALA A 200 -15.47 -14.38 8.09
C ALA A 200 -14.69 -13.09 7.74
N ASP A 201 -14.68 -12.71 6.47
CA ASP A 201 -14.50 -11.30 6.11
C ASP A 201 -15.40 -10.96 4.92
N GLY A 202 -16.63 -10.58 5.26
CA GLY A 202 -17.55 -9.86 4.41
C GLY A 202 -17.78 -8.50 5.07
N GLY A 203 -16.86 -7.58 4.85
CA GLY A 203 -16.84 -6.24 5.45
C GLY A 203 -16.62 -5.18 4.39
N GLU A 204 -17.73 -4.77 3.79
CA GLU A 204 -17.91 -3.72 2.79
C GLU A 204 -17.10 -2.45 3.12
N VAL A 205 -16.06 -2.18 2.30
CA VAL A 205 -15.41 -0.87 2.23
C VAL A 205 -15.94 -0.15 1.00
N ASP A 206 -16.69 0.93 1.24
CA ASP A 206 -17.15 1.87 0.23
C ASP A 206 -15.97 2.32 -0.66
N ASP A 207 -16.04 1.92 -1.93
CA ASP A 207 -15.12 2.27 -3.00
C ASP A 207 -15.26 3.77 -3.32
N VAL A 208 -14.57 4.62 -2.56
CA VAL A 208 -14.23 5.97 -3.01
C VAL A 208 -12.92 5.86 -3.79
N GLY A 209 -13.06 5.71 -5.10
CA GLY A 209 -11.97 5.56 -6.05
C GLY A 209 -10.85 6.61 -5.88
N GLY A 210 -9.70 6.13 -5.41
CA GLY A 210 -8.41 6.82 -5.42
C GLY A 210 -7.36 5.99 -6.14
N ASP A 211 -7.26 6.20 -7.46
CA ASP A 211 -6.16 5.73 -8.33
C ASP A 211 -4.83 6.31 -7.83
N ASP A 212 -4.03 5.51 -7.13
CA ASP A 212 -2.61 5.77 -6.89
C ASP A 212 -1.80 4.53 -7.32
N GLY A 213 -1.37 4.56 -8.58
CA GLY A 213 -0.46 3.59 -9.16
C GLY A 213 0.89 3.58 -8.45
N VAL A 214 1.29 2.40 -7.98
CA VAL A 214 2.64 2.11 -7.50
C VAL A 214 3.60 2.17 -8.69
N GLY A 215 4.41 3.23 -8.75
CA GLY A 215 5.53 3.37 -9.67
C GLY A 215 6.73 2.57 -9.17
N GLY A 216 7.11 1.52 -9.90
CA GLY A 216 8.39 0.83 -9.71
C GLY A 216 9.55 1.71 -10.17
N GLY A 217 10.53 1.91 -9.29
CA GLY A 217 11.81 2.52 -9.64
C GLY A 217 12.72 1.51 -10.33
N GLU A 218 13.08 1.78 -11.58
CA GLU A 218 14.20 1.13 -12.28
C GLU A 218 15.43 2.04 -12.18
N ASP A 219 16.39 1.69 -11.33
CA ASP A 219 17.71 2.31 -11.32
C ASP A 219 18.56 1.73 -12.47
N LYS A 220 18.75 2.54 -13.53
CA LYS A 220 19.80 2.32 -14.52
C LYS A 220 21.05 3.06 -14.07
N ASN A 221 22.10 2.33 -13.72
CA ASN A 221 23.44 2.88 -13.69
C ASN A 221 24.37 2.02 -14.56
N SER A 222 24.71 2.54 -15.74
CA SER A 222 25.79 2.05 -16.59
C SER A 222 26.61 3.25 -17.01
N ASP A 223 27.67 3.54 -16.25
CA ASP A 223 28.68 4.51 -16.64
C ASP A 223 29.93 3.74 -17.09
N ALA A 224 30.14 3.73 -18.39
CA ALA A 224 31.35 3.23 -19.05
C ALA A 224 32.16 4.46 -19.49
N ALA A 225 33.24 4.76 -18.76
CA ALA A 225 34.26 5.71 -19.20
C ALA A 225 35.53 4.93 -19.58
N SER A 226 35.68 4.69 -20.88
CA SER A 226 36.93 4.25 -21.50
C SER A 226 37.72 5.51 -21.89
N VAL A 227 38.93 5.67 -21.35
CA VAL A 227 39.91 6.66 -21.80
C VAL A 227 40.97 5.94 -22.61
N ASP A 228 41.08 6.35 -23.87
CA ASP A 228 42.12 6.00 -24.83
C ASP A 228 43.51 6.48 -24.39
N GLY A 229 44.54 5.70 -24.76
CA GLY A 229 45.94 6.04 -24.53
C GLY A 229 46.94 5.11 -25.22
N SER A 230 46.93 5.15 -26.56
CA SER A 230 48.03 4.90 -27.51
C SER A 230 49.29 4.11 -27.10
N GLY A 231 49.60 3.09 -27.90
CA GLY A 231 50.81 3.12 -28.72
C GLY A 231 51.87 2.05 -28.46
N ALA A 232 51.99 1.09 -29.39
CA ALA A 232 53.20 0.78 -30.17
C ALA A 232 53.10 -0.65 -30.72
N GLY A 233 52.99 -0.75 -32.05
CA GLY A 233 53.13 -1.99 -32.78
C GLY A 233 54.59 -2.31 -33.11
N ASN A 234 54.85 -3.61 -33.30
CA ASN A 234 55.80 -4.27 -34.20
C ASN A 234 55.56 -5.77 -33.95
N GLY A 235 55.09 -6.61 -34.88
CA GLY A 235 55.54 -6.73 -36.26
C GLY A 235 56.72 -7.71 -36.26
N ASP A 236 56.46 -8.99 -35.95
CA ASP A 236 57.48 -10.05 -35.94
C ASP A 236 57.18 -10.99 -37.13
N GLU A 237 58.05 -10.89 -38.13
CA GLU A 237 58.00 -11.58 -39.42
C GLU A 237 59.05 -12.69 -39.36
N SER A 238 58.58 -13.92 -39.53
CA SER A 238 59.35 -15.16 -39.47
C SER A 238 60.31 -15.35 -40.65
N ASP A 239 61.44 -16.00 -40.35
CA ASP A 239 62.28 -16.85 -41.20
C ASP A 239 62.94 -16.24 -42.45
N ASP A 240 64.28 -16.07 -42.39
CA ASP A 240 65.16 -16.58 -43.46
C ASP A 240 66.62 -16.75 -43.00
N SER A 241 67.12 -17.98 -43.20
CA SER A 241 68.48 -18.37 -43.59
C SER A 241 69.74 -17.89 -42.83
N GLY A 242 70.53 -18.87 -42.35
CA GLY A 242 71.92 -18.97 -42.82
C GLY A 242 73.06 -18.90 -41.79
N ASP A 243 73.71 -20.07 -41.64
CA ASP A 243 75.17 -20.28 -41.74
C ASP A 243 76.11 -20.13 -40.51
N ASP A 244 76.63 -21.30 -40.11
CA ASP A 244 78.03 -21.66 -39.84
C ASP A 244 78.99 -20.68 -39.12
N ARG A 245 79.34 -21.00 -37.86
CA ARG A 245 80.67 -21.53 -37.43
C ARG A 245 80.85 -21.57 -35.91
#